data_AF-A0A8T0EMR1-F1
#
_entry.id   AF-A0A8T0EMR1-F1
#
_cell.length_a   1.000
_cell.length_b   1.000
_cell.length_c   1.000
_cell.angle_alpha   90.00
_cell.angle_beta   90.00
_cell.angle_gamma   90.00
#
_symmetry.space_group_name_H-M   'P 1'
#
loop_
_entity.id
_entity.type
_entity.pdbx_description
1 polymer ?
#
loop_
_entity_poly.entity_id
_entity_poly.type
_entity_poly.pdbx_seq_one_letter_code
_entity_poly.pdbx_strand_id
1 'polypeptide(L)'
;MTEPHQQRTRLLQDFLIPNLDNGTFREKLFWVNREKGIFRISWKHQSSSRFRSEDTEVYKQWAIVKRLWNPYHRKAHTMAKQRLRAALLKLKHVRCTYKDSEYREYQIDISPDEAYAANTSSNDSNAPWLHPPIRQSSSETDESDQSLDYSYEDYLESDEFIDQFLRSNLISL
;
A
#
# COMPACT_ATOMS: atom_id res chain seq x y z
N MET A 1 -34.18 -17.84 -0.68
CA MET A 1 -33.39 -16.82 0.03
C MET A 1 -31.97 -16.95 -0.49
N THR A 2 -31.58 -16.11 -1.46
CA THR A 2 -30.24 -16.11 -2.05
C THR A 2 -29.29 -15.36 -1.14
N GLU A 3 -28.29 -16.06 -0.60
CA GLU A 3 -27.15 -15.45 0.11
C GLU A 3 -26.56 -14.33 -0.76
N PRO A 4 -26.36 -13.11 -0.24
CA PRO A 4 -25.75 -12.05 -1.02
C PRO A 4 -24.32 -12.45 -1.37
N HIS A 5 -24.09 -12.71 -2.65
CA HIS A 5 -22.76 -12.99 -3.19
C HIS A 5 -21.78 -11.91 -2.70
N GLN A 6 -20.81 -12.31 -1.87
CA GLN A 6 -19.78 -11.43 -1.34
C GLN A 6 -18.95 -10.86 -2.49
N GLN A 7 -19.34 -9.69 -2.99
CA GLN A 7 -18.60 -9.00 -4.03
C GLN A 7 -17.27 -8.54 -3.44
N ARG A 8 -16.17 -9.05 -4.00
CA ARG A 8 -14.81 -8.69 -3.56
C ARG A 8 -14.58 -7.21 -3.86
N THR A 9 -14.62 -6.37 -2.83
CA THR A 9 -14.26 -4.95 -2.97
C THR A 9 -12.79 -4.80 -3.36
N ARG A 10 -12.55 -4.15 -4.49
CA ARG A 10 -11.24 -3.83 -5.07
C ARG A 10 -10.75 -2.50 -4.55
N LEU A 11 -9.50 -2.45 -4.09
CA LEU A 11 -8.95 -1.25 -3.45
C LEU A 11 -8.97 -0.05 -4.40
N LEU A 12 -8.51 -0.21 -5.64
CA LEU A 12 -8.35 0.93 -6.53
C LEU A 12 -9.70 1.44 -7.06
N GLN A 13 -10.48 0.56 -7.69
CA GLN A 13 -11.72 0.91 -8.39
C GLN A 13 -12.84 1.28 -7.42
N ASP A 14 -12.98 0.54 -6.31
CA ASP A 14 -14.15 0.66 -5.46
C ASP A 14 -13.88 1.53 -4.22
N PHE A 15 -12.63 1.90 -3.93
CA PHE A 15 -12.27 2.71 -2.76
C PHE A 15 -11.39 3.93 -3.08
N LEU A 16 -10.19 3.75 -3.64
CA LEU A 16 -9.25 4.87 -3.81
C LEU A 16 -9.74 5.89 -4.85
N ILE A 17 -10.05 5.47 -6.08
CA ILE A 17 -10.45 6.40 -7.15
C ILE A 17 -11.68 7.22 -6.76
N PRO A 18 -12.80 6.62 -6.27
CA PRO A 18 -13.96 7.40 -5.86
C PRO A 18 -13.65 8.41 -4.75
N ASN A 19 -12.85 8.03 -3.75
CA ASN A 19 -12.51 8.94 -2.65
C ASN A 19 -11.51 10.03 -3.05
N LEU A 20 -10.61 9.74 -4.00
CA LEU A 20 -9.71 10.71 -4.59
C LEU A 20 -10.49 11.72 -5.45
N ASP A 21 -11.43 11.25 -6.26
CA ASP A 21 -12.25 12.07 -7.15
C ASP A 21 -13.20 12.99 -6.37
N ASN A 22 -13.78 12.47 -5.29
CA ASN A 22 -14.67 13.23 -4.40
C ASN A 22 -13.91 14.10 -3.39
N GLY A 23 -12.58 13.95 -3.27
CA GLY A 23 -11.78 14.65 -2.28
C GLY A 23 -12.17 14.32 -0.82
N THR A 24 -12.72 13.13 -0.57
CA THR A 24 -13.33 12.73 0.71
C THR A 24 -12.40 12.97 1.91
N PHE A 25 -11.11 12.68 1.74
CA PHE A 25 -10.12 12.72 2.82
C PHE A 25 -9.20 13.95 2.76
N ARG A 26 -9.46 14.91 1.85
CA ARG A 26 -8.70 16.17 1.73
C ARG A 26 -7.19 15.92 1.72
N GLU A 27 -6.44 16.54 2.63
CA GLU A 27 -4.98 16.44 2.74
C GLU A 27 -4.45 15.03 3.00
N LYS A 28 -5.31 14.07 3.40
CA LYS A 28 -4.87 12.70 3.75
C LYS A 28 -4.86 11.76 2.56
N LEU A 29 -5.66 12.04 1.54
CA LEU A 29 -5.68 11.32 0.27
C LEU A 29 -6.21 12.24 -0.83
N PHE A 30 -5.35 12.62 -1.77
CA PHE A 30 -5.72 13.53 -2.86
C PHE A 30 -4.89 13.29 -4.12
N TRP A 31 -5.43 13.70 -5.27
CA TRP A 31 -4.70 13.75 -6.52
C TRP A 31 -3.64 14.85 -6.48
N VAL A 32 -2.37 14.49 -6.68
CA VAL A 32 -1.30 15.46 -6.96
C VAL A 32 -1.34 15.86 -8.43
N ASN A 33 -1.55 14.88 -9.31
CA ASN A 33 -1.80 15.10 -10.72
C ASN A 33 -2.74 13.99 -11.22
N ARG A 34 -4.00 14.34 -11.44
CA ARG A 34 -5.03 13.38 -11.89
C ARG A 34 -4.71 12.79 -13.27
N GLU A 35 -4.29 13.62 -14.21
CA GLU A 35 -4.03 13.21 -15.61
C GLU A 35 -2.89 12.19 -15.69
N LYS A 36 -1.88 12.34 -14.84
CA LYS A 36 -0.75 11.41 -14.73
C LYS A 36 -0.99 10.24 -13.78
N GLY A 37 -2.17 10.18 -13.14
CA GLY A 37 -2.52 9.15 -12.16
C GLY A 37 -1.74 9.24 -10.86
N ILE A 38 -1.19 10.41 -10.52
CA ILE A 38 -0.36 10.60 -9.33
C ILE A 38 -1.24 11.06 -8.16
N PHE A 39 -1.27 10.28 -7.09
CA PHE A 39 -1.95 10.64 -5.85
C PHE A 39 -1.00 10.55 -4.66
N ARG A 40 -1.33 11.31 -3.62
CA ARG A 40 -0.62 11.32 -2.35
C ARG A 40 -1.52 10.78 -1.25
N ILE A 41 -0.93 9.99 -0.36
CA ILE A 41 -1.57 9.50 0.85
C ILE A 41 -0.70 9.84 2.08
N SER A 42 -1.31 10.37 3.13
CA SER A 42 -0.63 10.57 4.43
C SER A 42 -0.05 9.24 4.90
N TRP A 43 1.11 9.25 5.55
CA TRP A 43 1.80 8.05 6.03
C TRP A 43 2.52 8.22 7.37
N LYS A 44 2.22 9.31 8.09
CA LYS A 44 2.84 9.67 9.37
C LYS A 44 2.87 8.52 10.36
N HIS A 45 3.98 8.44 11.09
CA HIS A 45 4.11 7.53 12.23
C HIS A 45 3.29 8.04 13.42
N GLN A 46 2.73 7.13 14.22
CA GLN A 46 1.92 7.51 15.38
C GLN A 46 2.72 8.24 16.46
N SER A 47 4.04 7.98 16.53
CA SER A 47 4.96 8.69 17.43
C SER A 47 5.36 10.10 16.95
N SER A 48 4.97 10.51 15.75
CA SER A 48 5.27 11.87 15.27
C SER A 48 4.52 12.92 16.08
N SER A 49 5.20 13.97 16.52
CA SER A 49 4.58 15.11 17.21
C SER A 49 3.52 15.84 16.37
N ARG A 50 3.55 15.65 15.05
CA ARG A 50 2.60 16.22 14.07
C ARG A 50 1.52 15.24 13.64
N PHE A 51 1.44 14.08 14.28
CA PHE A 51 0.41 13.07 14.03
C PHE A 51 -0.93 13.54 14.57
N ARG A 52 -1.99 13.36 13.77
CA ARG A 52 -3.36 13.60 14.19
C ARG A 52 -4.23 12.38 13.92
N SER A 53 -5.36 12.27 14.61
CA SER A 53 -6.27 11.13 14.47
C SER A 53 -6.72 10.91 13.01
N GLU A 54 -6.89 11.99 12.26
CA GLU A 54 -7.31 12.01 10.87
C GLU A 54 -6.25 11.41 9.93
N ASP A 55 -4.97 11.37 10.32
CA ASP A 55 -3.91 10.74 9.52
C ASP A 55 -4.15 9.23 9.33
N THR A 56 -4.99 8.62 10.16
CA THR A 56 -5.35 7.19 10.05
C THR A 56 -6.64 6.93 9.30
N GLU A 57 -7.40 7.97 8.96
CA GLU A 57 -8.80 7.84 8.55
C GLU A 57 -8.93 7.08 7.23
N VAL A 58 -8.01 7.29 6.27
CA VAL A 58 -7.99 6.57 4.99
C VAL A 58 -7.87 5.07 5.21
N TYR A 59 -6.94 4.63 6.06
CA TYR A 59 -6.69 3.20 6.28
C TYR A 59 -7.81 2.57 7.10
N LYS A 60 -8.32 3.31 8.10
CA LYS A 60 -9.46 2.90 8.91
C LYS A 60 -10.70 2.68 8.04
N GLN A 61 -11.04 3.62 7.17
CA GLN A 61 -12.19 3.49 6.27
C GLN A 61 -12.02 2.31 5.33
N TRP A 62 -10.82 2.07 4.79
CA TRP A 62 -10.57 0.85 4.02
C TRP A 62 -10.82 -0.43 4.83
N ALA A 63 -10.33 -0.47 6.08
CA ALA A 63 -10.58 -1.61 6.96
C ALA A 63 -12.06 -1.81 7.28
N ILE A 64 -12.85 -0.74 7.43
CA ILE A 64 -14.31 -0.79 7.62
C ILE A 64 -14.98 -1.37 6.38
N VAL A 65 -14.62 -0.88 5.19
CA VAL A 65 -15.15 -1.41 3.91
C VAL A 65 -14.85 -2.89 3.75
N LYS A 66 -13.67 -3.34 4.20
CA LYS A 66 -13.29 -4.76 4.22
C LYS A 66 -13.88 -5.56 5.39
N ARG A 67 -14.63 -4.91 6.30
CA ARG A 67 -15.17 -5.49 7.55
C ARG A 67 -14.09 -6.10 8.44
N LEU A 68 -12.89 -5.51 8.43
CA LEU A 68 -11.73 -5.92 9.22
C LEU A 68 -11.39 -4.92 10.34
N TRP A 69 -12.23 -3.91 10.55
CA TRP A 69 -12.07 -2.92 11.61
C TRP A 69 -12.62 -3.43 12.93
N ASN A 70 -11.79 -3.39 13.99
CA ASN A 70 -12.21 -3.66 15.35
C ASN A 70 -11.75 -2.48 16.24
N PRO A 71 -12.67 -1.59 16.68
CA PRO A 71 -12.31 -0.41 17.47
C PRO A 71 -11.78 -0.76 18.86
N TYR A 72 -12.05 -1.95 19.38
CA TYR A 72 -11.61 -2.38 20.72
C TYR A 72 -10.19 -2.95 20.73
N HIS A 73 -9.57 -3.14 19.56
CA HIS A 73 -8.23 -3.70 19.46
C HIS A 73 -7.16 -2.60 19.49
N ARG A 74 -6.22 -2.67 20.45
CA ARG A 74 -5.18 -1.63 20.64
C ARG A 74 -4.38 -1.33 19.36
N LYS A 75 -4.04 -2.37 18.57
CA LYS A 75 -3.29 -2.22 17.31
C LYS A 75 -4.18 -2.04 16.05
N ALA A 76 -5.47 -1.68 16.20
CA ALA A 76 -6.42 -1.61 15.08
C ALA A 76 -5.95 -0.68 13.94
N HIS A 77 -5.42 0.50 14.29
CA HIS A 77 -4.90 1.46 13.32
C HIS A 77 -3.65 0.94 12.59
N THR A 78 -2.69 0.35 13.32
CA THR A 78 -1.49 -0.27 12.75
C THR A 78 -1.85 -1.40 11.78
N MET A 79 -2.79 -2.28 12.17
CA MET A 79 -3.29 -3.35 11.31
C MET A 79 -4.01 -2.81 10.06
N ALA A 80 -4.80 -1.73 10.20
CA ALA A 80 -5.47 -1.10 9.08
C ALA A 80 -4.46 -0.51 8.06
N LYS A 81 -3.42 0.17 8.54
CA LYS A 81 -2.31 0.69 7.73
C LYS A 81 -1.58 -0.44 6.98
N GLN A 82 -1.22 -1.52 7.69
CA GLN A 82 -0.57 -2.70 7.11
C GLN A 82 -1.43 -3.35 6.01
N ARG A 83 -2.74 -3.50 6.24
CA ARG A 83 -3.66 -4.08 5.26
C ARG A 83 -3.78 -3.21 4.01
N LEU A 84 -3.84 -1.89 4.17
CA LEU A 84 -3.86 -0.99 3.01
C LEU A 84 -2.54 -1.09 2.23
N ARG A 85 -1.40 -1.08 2.92
CA ARG A 85 -0.08 -1.23 2.31
C ARG A 85 0.02 -2.53 1.51
N ALA A 86 -0.35 -3.65 2.10
CA ALA A 86 -0.33 -4.96 1.43
C ALA A 86 -1.28 -5.00 0.23
N ALA A 87 -2.44 -4.33 0.31
CA ALA A 87 -3.36 -4.22 -0.81
C ALA A 87 -2.80 -3.34 -1.94
N LEU A 88 -2.14 -2.22 -1.63
CA LEU A 88 -1.43 -1.38 -2.60
C LEU A 88 -0.30 -2.14 -3.30
N LEU A 89 0.52 -2.89 -2.55
CA LEU A 89 1.63 -3.68 -3.09
C LEU A 89 1.18 -4.76 -4.07
N LYS A 90 -0.05 -5.26 -3.94
CA LYS A 90 -0.63 -6.28 -4.83
C LYS A 90 -1.16 -5.70 -6.15
N LEU A 91 -1.30 -4.38 -6.29
CA LEU A 91 -1.78 -3.75 -7.51
C LEU A 91 -0.64 -3.69 -8.54
N LYS A 92 -0.82 -4.33 -9.70
CA LYS A 92 0.20 -4.39 -10.76
C LYS A 92 0.42 -3.05 -11.47
N HIS A 93 -0.62 -2.24 -11.58
CA HIS A 93 -0.63 -0.93 -12.26
C HIS A 93 -0.52 0.24 -11.28
N VAL A 94 -0.05 0.02 -10.05
CA VAL A 94 0.20 1.09 -9.08
C VAL A 94 1.61 0.95 -8.54
N ARG A 95 2.42 1.99 -8.73
CA ARG A 95 3.79 2.04 -8.21
C ARG A 95 3.96 3.18 -7.23
N CYS A 96 4.77 2.97 -6.20
CA CYS A 96 5.17 4.04 -5.28
C CYS A 96 6.33 4.81 -5.90
N THR A 97 6.14 6.11 -6.16
CA THR A 97 7.15 6.97 -6.79
C THR A 97 7.94 7.79 -5.78
N TYR A 98 7.36 8.07 -4.60
CA TYR A 98 8.01 8.84 -3.54
C TYR A 98 7.64 8.32 -2.16
N LYS A 99 8.61 8.29 -1.24
CA LYS A 99 8.45 7.87 0.15
C LYS A 99 9.18 8.81 1.11
N ASP A 100 8.48 9.31 2.11
CA ASP A 100 9.05 10.08 3.24
C ASP A 100 8.26 9.80 4.53
N SER A 101 8.80 10.02 5.71
CA SER A 101 8.14 9.88 7.02
C SER A 101 6.69 10.42 7.10
N GLU A 102 6.33 11.49 6.35
CA GLU A 102 4.99 12.08 6.41
C GLU A 102 3.98 11.54 5.39
N TYR A 103 4.41 11.18 4.18
CA TYR A 103 3.50 10.77 3.11
C TYR A 103 4.14 9.84 2.07
N ARG A 104 3.29 9.22 1.25
CA ARG A 104 3.69 8.44 0.08
C ARG A 104 3.02 9.02 -1.15
N GLU A 105 3.74 9.03 -2.27
CA GLU A 105 3.13 9.25 -3.58
C GLU A 105 3.11 7.95 -4.38
N TYR A 106 1.99 7.75 -5.04
CA TYR A 106 1.74 6.61 -5.89
C TYR A 106 1.30 7.09 -7.25
N GLN A 107 1.76 6.39 -8.28
CA GLN A 107 1.34 6.60 -9.65
C GLN A 107 0.58 5.38 -10.13
N ILE A 108 -0.62 5.62 -10.65
CA ILE A 108 -1.41 4.64 -11.39
C ILE A 108 -0.96 4.68 -12.84
N ASP A 109 -0.70 3.52 -13.42
CA ASP A 109 -0.50 3.37 -14.86
C ASP A 109 -1.84 3.55 -15.57
N ILE A 110 -2.13 4.81 -15.91
CA ILE A 110 -3.20 5.15 -16.84
C ILE A 110 -2.63 4.90 -18.24
N SER A 111 -2.45 3.63 -18.61
CA SER A 111 -2.19 3.32 -20.02
C SER A 111 -3.40 3.77 -20.83
N PRO A 112 -3.24 4.55 -21.90
CA PRO A 112 -4.33 4.95 -22.78
C PRO A 112 -5.12 3.75 -23.36
N ASP A 113 -4.50 2.56 -23.38
CA ASP A 113 -5.08 1.36 -24.00
C ASP A 113 -6.01 0.55 -23.08
N GLU A 114 -5.87 0.63 -21.75
CA GLU A 114 -6.72 -0.16 -20.82
C GLU A 114 -8.12 0.44 -20.61
N ALA A 115 -8.36 1.67 -21.07
CA ALA A 115 -9.68 2.29 -21.05
C ALA A 115 -10.69 1.61 -22.01
N TYR A 116 -10.23 0.69 -22.88
CA TYR A 116 -11.07 -0.06 -23.83
C TYR A 116 -11.13 -1.58 -23.63
N ALA A 117 -10.42 -2.17 -22.65
CA ALA A 117 -10.37 -3.63 -22.49
C ALA A 117 -11.33 -4.19 -21.42
N ALA A 118 -12.36 -3.44 -21.02
CA ALA A 118 -13.49 -4.01 -20.30
C ALA A 118 -14.40 -4.76 -21.29
N ASN A 119 -13.93 -5.90 -21.78
CA ASN A 119 -14.66 -7.06 -22.32
C ASN A 119 -13.82 -7.74 -23.42
N THR A 120 -13.03 -8.76 -23.06
CA THR A 120 -13.04 -10.07 -23.75
C THR A 120 -12.09 -11.06 -23.07
N SER A 121 -12.70 -12.19 -22.73
CA SER A 121 -12.19 -13.49 -22.35
C SER A 121 -10.82 -13.92 -22.87
N SER A 122 -10.11 -14.63 -21.97
CA SER A 122 -9.47 -15.94 -22.15
C SER A 122 -8.63 -16.24 -23.40
N ASN A 123 -7.47 -16.83 -23.12
CA ASN A 123 -6.45 -17.40 -24.01
C ASN A 123 -5.54 -16.39 -24.69
N ASP A 124 -4.27 -16.30 -24.26
CA ASP A 124 -3.25 -17.06 -24.97
C ASP A 124 -1.99 -17.24 -24.11
N SER A 125 -1.34 -18.37 -24.32
CA SER A 125 -0.18 -18.87 -23.60
C SER A 125 1.04 -18.69 -24.50
N ASN A 126 1.91 -17.71 -24.22
CA ASN A 126 3.34 -17.81 -24.54
C ASN A 126 4.08 -16.49 -24.26
N ALA A 127 5.01 -16.49 -23.31
CA ALA A 127 6.27 -15.78 -23.46
C ALA A 127 7.35 -16.35 -22.52
N PRO A 128 8.62 -16.35 -22.94
CA PRO A 128 9.64 -17.31 -22.50
C PRO A 128 10.52 -16.79 -21.36
N TRP A 129 10.93 -17.72 -20.51
CA TRP A 129 11.80 -17.54 -19.35
C TRP A 129 13.13 -16.83 -19.66
N LEU A 130 13.42 -15.75 -18.92
CA LEU A 130 14.78 -15.20 -18.79
C LEU A 130 15.28 -15.47 -17.38
N HIS A 131 16.40 -16.19 -17.30
CA HIS A 131 17.07 -16.66 -16.09
C HIS A 131 17.64 -15.52 -15.23
N PRO A 132 17.76 -15.70 -13.90
CA PRO A 132 18.51 -14.77 -13.03
C PRO A 132 20.03 -15.05 -13.10
N PRO A 133 20.90 -14.04 -13.04
CA PRO A 133 22.33 -14.26 -12.86
C PRO A 133 22.69 -14.53 -11.39
N ILE A 134 23.62 -15.46 -11.21
CA ILE A 134 24.15 -16.01 -9.96
C ILE A 134 25.32 -15.15 -9.44
N ARG A 135 25.23 -14.81 -8.14
CA ARG A 135 26.25 -14.74 -7.06
C ARG A 135 27.55 -13.93 -7.27
N GLN A 136 27.85 -13.06 -6.30
CA GLN A 136 29.11 -13.10 -5.55
C GLN A 136 28.97 -12.48 -4.15
N SER A 137 29.66 -13.11 -3.20
CA SER A 137 29.79 -12.76 -1.78
C SER A 137 31.03 -11.90 -1.59
N SER A 138 30.98 -10.90 -0.71
CA SER A 138 32.10 -10.46 0.14
C SER A 138 31.60 -9.60 1.30
N SER A 139 32.08 -9.95 2.48
CA SER A 139 31.98 -9.29 3.77
C SER A 139 32.87 -8.04 3.85
N GLU A 140 32.46 -7.01 4.58
CA GLU A 140 33.08 -6.57 5.84
C GLU A 140 32.40 -5.29 6.38
N THR A 141 32.51 -5.15 7.69
CA THR A 141 31.85 -4.27 8.65
C THR A 141 32.20 -2.79 8.51
N ASP A 142 31.27 -1.90 8.86
CA ASP A 142 31.63 -0.76 9.70
C ASP A 142 30.47 -0.33 10.60
N GLU A 143 30.77 -0.25 11.89
CA GLU A 143 29.92 0.32 12.92
C GLU A 143 29.85 1.84 12.73
N SER A 144 28.65 2.39 12.69
CA SER A 144 28.45 3.78 13.09
C SER A 144 27.21 3.85 13.98
N ASP A 145 27.51 3.85 15.27
CA ASP A 145 26.63 4.19 16.37
C ASP A 145 26.08 5.60 16.16
N GLN A 146 24.81 5.67 15.75
CA GLN A 146 23.98 6.83 15.99
C GLN A 146 22.80 6.38 16.83
N SER A 147 23.02 6.40 18.15
CA SER A 147 22.01 6.48 19.20
C SER A 147 20.87 7.43 18.82
N LEU A 148 19.84 6.87 18.19
CA LEU A 148 18.47 7.34 18.28
C LEU A 148 17.72 6.28 19.08
N ASP A 149 16.95 6.71 20.06
CA ASP A 149 15.99 5.92 20.82
C ASP A 149 14.90 5.38 19.88
N TYR A 150 15.27 4.40 19.06
CA TYR A 150 14.40 3.72 18.11
C TYR A 150 13.97 2.42 18.76
N SER A 151 12.78 2.44 19.34
CA SER A 151 12.20 1.27 20.01
C SER A 151 12.10 0.09 19.03
N TYR A 152 12.36 -1.13 19.50
CA TYR A 152 12.18 -2.35 18.69
C TYR A 152 10.74 -2.48 18.15
N GLU A 153 9.75 -1.98 18.89
CA GLU A 153 8.36 -1.90 18.40
C GLU A 153 8.25 -0.92 17.22
N ASP A 154 8.99 0.19 17.21
CA ASP A 154 9.04 1.12 16.07
C ASP A 154 9.75 0.50 14.86
N TYR A 155 10.74 -0.38 15.06
CA TYR A 155 11.35 -1.16 13.97
C TYR A 155 10.39 -2.19 13.39
N LEU A 156 9.64 -2.92 14.22
CA LEU A 156 8.62 -3.85 13.76
C LEU A 156 7.43 -3.15 13.06
N GLU A 157 7.16 -1.91 13.44
CA GLU A 157 6.18 -1.03 12.80
C GLU A 157 6.78 -0.23 11.63
N SER A 158 8.10 -0.33 11.41
CA SER A 158 8.77 0.35 10.33
C SER A 158 8.33 -0.19 8.97
N ASP A 159 8.24 0.74 8.04
CA ASP A 159 7.89 0.42 6.66
C ASP A 159 8.90 -0.52 5.98
N GLU A 160 10.17 -0.50 6.40
CA GLU A 160 11.25 -1.31 5.87
C GLU A 160 11.13 -2.77 6.31
N PHE A 161 10.97 -3.01 7.61
CA PHE A 161 10.72 -4.34 8.16
C PHE A 161 9.43 -4.94 7.59
N ILE A 162 8.35 -4.16 7.54
CA ILE A 162 7.07 -4.62 7.01
C ILE A 162 7.17 -4.91 5.49
N ASP A 163 7.89 -4.09 4.71
CA ASP A 163 8.14 -4.39 3.29
C ASP A 163 8.94 -5.67 3.11
N GLN A 164 9.99 -5.87 3.90
CA GLN A 164 10.82 -7.06 3.86
C GLN A 164 10.00 -8.30 4.24
N PHE A 165 9.21 -8.22 5.32
CA PHE A 165 8.33 -9.29 5.78
C PHE A 165 7.23 -9.62 4.79
N LEU A 166 6.60 -8.61 4.16
CA LEU A 166 5.58 -8.86 3.14
C LEU A 166 6.19 -9.47 1.87
N ARG A 167 7.36 -9.00 1.45
CA ARG A 167 8.06 -9.55 0.26
C ARG A 167 8.57 -10.97 0.48
N SER A 168 9.09 -11.29 1.66
CA SER A 168 9.59 -12.64 1.99
C SER A 168 8.44 -13.65 2.09
N ASN A 169 7.27 -13.25 2.57
CA ASN A 169 6.10 -14.12 2.69
C ASN A 169 5.21 -14.20 1.43
N LEU A 170 5.44 -13.36 0.41
CA LEU A 170 4.74 -13.42 -0.87
C LEU A 170 5.33 -14.45 -1.86
N ILE A 171 6.42 -15.15 -1.50
CA ILE A 171 7.08 -16.17 -2.34
C ILE A 171 6.61 -17.61 -2.00
N SER A 172 5.70 -17.81 -1.04
CA SER A 172 5.29 -19.15 -0.59
C SER A 172 3.78 -19.46 -0.59
N LEU A 173 2.99 -18.87 -1.49
CA LEU A 173 1.60 -19.28 -1.72
C LEU A 173 1.28 -19.40 -3.21
#